data_AF-A0A5B9W9J4-F1
#
_entry.id   AF-A0A5B9W9J4-F1
#
_cell.length_a   1.000
_cell.length_b   1.000
_cell.length_c   1.000
_cell.angle_alpha   90.00
_cell.angle_beta   90.00
_cell.angle_gamma   90.00
#
_symmetry.space_group_name_H-M   'P 1'
#
loop_
_entity.id
_entity.type
_entity.pdbx_description
1 polymer ?
#
loop_
_entity_poly.entity_id
_entity_poly.type
_entity_poly.pdbx_seq_one_letter_code
_entity_poly.pdbx_strand_id
1 'polypeptide(L)'
;MSGLTGSAFEVRKTQRSWGMSRSTLQGGMEIASEAPEFVREGGPGTACELEVPGLAQATDREETENAAAWDDGEPGVDARRGGGSPIRYHLDEVNQRVVSGWAVHPSGLRVVRIFRDDVEIGAEAAGLERPDILAAFPDMPGSDRAGFRLRLGKHLRPGVNAITLEVEAQDGTRTRTSWETAKLDLDARDASFSFRPGTDRPVLSGLPFDVTALLRKFRPATYDSQSGWGDELISQGVEDLGTIWSSGARTAPLNRYILFLKSMYHRFQCISRRFPRDNEGVAVDAKDVVAAATTPEEMLAIANHLFVLRSNGLDGHFLEFGCFKGFSSCCLSYCCRYLDLPMDIFDSFAGLPPEEHDFYSAGEFCGTLEEVTSNINEFGDPRPVRLHKGFFSDSLPHFNETHVSCIWMDVDLFSSATDVAQVFDRLPRSSIVFTHEFPPDGASDGRVLRDASEVFPPILDKLESMGREPVGRYLSGWLGAIWDAREGIPVLPHHLLMQLVRLPDWPNGEACQ
;
A
#
# COMPACT_ATOMS: atom_id res chain seq x y z
N MET A 1 -49.28 -15.31 28.80
CA MET A 1 -49.09 -15.57 27.36
C MET A 1 -48.57 -14.29 26.75
N SER A 2 -47.27 -14.22 26.47
CA SER A 2 -46.66 -13.12 25.70
C SER A 2 -45.29 -13.60 25.25
N GLY A 3 -45.27 -14.27 24.10
CA GLY A 3 -44.05 -14.58 23.37
C GLY A 3 -43.88 -13.55 22.28
N LEU A 4 -42.70 -12.93 22.23
CA LEU A 4 -42.13 -12.35 21.03
C LEU A 4 -40.64 -12.70 21.06
N THR A 5 -40.29 -13.65 20.21
CA THR A 5 -38.95 -14.18 19.97
C THR A 5 -38.12 -13.16 19.19
N GLY A 6 -36.92 -12.86 19.69
CA GLY A 6 -35.91 -12.07 18.99
C GLY A 6 -35.34 -12.87 17.82
N SER A 7 -35.27 -12.24 16.64
CA SER A 7 -34.59 -12.76 15.47
C SER A 7 -33.08 -12.55 15.61
N ALA A 8 -32.32 -13.64 15.69
CA ALA A 8 -30.87 -13.62 15.51
C ALA A 8 -30.55 -13.26 14.06
N PHE A 9 -29.72 -12.24 13.86
CA PHE A 9 -29.13 -11.92 12.57
C PHE A 9 -27.86 -12.76 12.41
N GLU A 10 -27.88 -13.66 11.42
CA GLU A 10 -26.78 -14.54 11.05
C GLU A 10 -25.94 -13.82 9.96
N VAL A 11 -24.78 -13.27 10.32
CA VAL A 11 -23.83 -12.71 9.34
C VAL A 11 -22.91 -13.84 8.87
N ARG A 12 -23.23 -14.44 7.72
CA ARG A 12 -22.42 -15.52 7.12
C ARG A 12 -21.20 -14.97 6.40
N LYS A 13 -20.00 -15.45 6.77
CA LYS A 13 -18.80 -15.46 5.90
C LYS A 13 -19.18 -16.20 4.60
N THR A 14 -19.39 -15.48 3.50
CA THR A 14 -19.56 -16.08 2.17
C THR A 14 -18.46 -15.57 1.24
N GLN A 15 -17.48 -16.43 0.96
CA GLN A 15 -16.59 -16.23 -0.18
C GLN A 15 -17.37 -16.58 -1.46
N ARG A 16 -17.41 -15.67 -2.42
CA ARG A 16 -18.09 -15.85 -3.71
C ARG A 16 -17.32 -16.87 -4.57
N SER A 17 -17.85 -18.09 -4.70
CA SER A 17 -17.43 -19.03 -5.74
C SER A 17 -17.94 -18.56 -7.10
N TRP A 18 -17.04 -18.37 -8.08
CA TRP A 18 -17.42 -18.17 -9.48
C TRP A 18 -18.02 -19.47 -10.04
N GLY A 19 -19.32 -19.45 -10.33
CA GLY A 19 -20.00 -20.57 -10.98
C GLY A 19 -19.64 -20.66 -12.46
N MET A 20 -18.81 -21.63 -12.83
CA MET A 20 -18.76 -22.14 -14.21
C MET A 20 -19.76 -23.29 -14.34
N SER A 21 -20.65 -23.18 -15.34
CA SER A 21 -21.64 -24.20 -15.64
C SER A 21 -20.98 -25.49 -16.12
N ARG A 22 -21.41 -26.62 -15.54
CA ARG A 22 -21.05 -27.96 -16.01
C ARG A 22 -21.66 -28.20 -17.39
N SER A 23 -20.83 -28.62 -18.34
CA SER A 23 -21.27 -29.44 -19.46
C SER A 23 -20.65 -30.83 -19.32
N THR A 24 -21.54 -31.82 -19.40
CA THR A 24 -21.30 -33.25 -19.22
C THR A 24 -20.49 -33.80 -20.39
N LEU A 25 -19.37 -34.46 -20.13
CA LEU A 25 -18.83 -35.48 -21.04
C LEU A 25 -18.27 -36.66 -20.23
N GLN A 26 -18.97 -37.78 -20.37
CA GLN A 26 -18.51 -39.13 -20.03
C GLN A 26 -17.33 -39.51 -20.92
N GLY A 27 -16.31 -40.13 -20.34
CA GLY A 27 -15.25 -40.78 -21.09
C GLY A 27 -14.15 -41.28 -20.15
N GLY A 28 -14.26 -42.53 -19.72
CA GLY A 28 -13.23 -43.17 -18.91
C GLY A 28 -12.00 -43.52 -19.74
N MET A 29 -10.83 -43.46 -19.11
CA MET A 29 -9.67 -44.29 -19.46
C MET A 29 -8.74 -44.35 -18.24
N GLU A 30 -8.67 -45.53 -17.61
CA GLU A 30 -7.55 -45.96 -16.79
C GLU A 30 -6.37 -46.24 -17.72
N ILE A 31 -5.18 -45.66 -17.46
CA ILE A 31 -3.89 -46.33 -17.73
C ILE A 31 -2.90 -45.93 -16.64
N ALA A 32 -2.18 -46.95 -16.18
CA ALA A 32 -1.24 -47.00 -15.09
C ALA A 32 0.14 -46.35 -15.37
N SER A 33 0.80 -46.01 -14.26
CA SER A 33 2.22 -46.28 -13.90
C SER A 33 3.32 -46.06 -14.94
N GLU A 34 4.27 -45.17 -14.64
CA GLU A 34 5.67 -45.49 -14.28
C GLU A 34 6.57 -44.25 -14.47
N ALA A 35 7.38 -43.97 -13.44
CA ALA A 35 8.56 -43.10 -13.52
C ALA A 35 9.75 -43.90 -14.10
N PRO A 36 10.79 -43.23 -14.61
CA PRO A 36 12.11 -43.60 -14.11
C PRO A 36 13.10 -42.43 -13.89
N GLU A 37 13.78 -42.58 -12.76
CA GLU A 37 15.20 -42.37 -12.40
C GLU A 37 16.15 -41.44 -13.20
N PHE A 38 16.90 -40.69 -12.38
CA PHE A 38 18.12 -39.94 -12.61
C PHE A 38 19.32 -40.77 -13.09
N VAL A 39 20.13 -40.21 -14.01
CA VAL A 39 21.61 -40.37 -14.04
C VAL A 39 22.29 -39.06 -14.49
N ARG A 40 23.46 -38.80 -13.91
CA ARG A 40 24.29 -37.58 -13.90
C ARG A 40 25.27 -37.40 -15.08
N GLU A 41 25.68 -36.14 -15.23
CA GLU A 41 27.01 -35.57 -15.58
C GLU A 41 27.46 -35.37 -17.05
N GLY A 42 27.82 -34.11 -17.37
CA GLY A 42 28.98 -33.80 -18.22
C GLY A 42 28.93 -32.60 -19.19
N GLY A 43 29.35 -31.40 -18.75
CA GLY A 43 30.21 -30.46 -19.51
C GLY A 43 29.66 -29.66 -20.72
N PRO A 44 30.34 -28.56 -21.14
CA PRO A 44 29.67 -27.33 -21.58
C PRO A 44 29.75 -26.99 -23.09
N GLY A 45 28.75 -26.25 -23.55
CA GLY A 45 28.90 -25.18 -24.55
C GLY A 45 28.59 -25.52 -26.01
N THR A 46 27.39 -25.15 -26.47
CA THR A 46 27.17 -24.48 -27.78
C THR A 46 25.74 -23.93 -27.84
N ALA A 47 25.62 -22.66 -28.23
CA ALA A 47 24.36 -22.03 -28.58
C ALA A 47 23.89 -22.57 -29.95
N CYS A 48 22.63 -22.99 -30.04
CA CYS A 48 21.92 -23.17 -31.30
C CYS A 48 20.45 -22.74 -31.11
N GLU A 49 19.99 -21.93 -32.05
CA GLU A 49 18.64 -21.40 -32.21
C GLU A 49 17.58 -22.51 -32.21
N LEU A 50 16.45 -22.23 -31.54
CA LEU A 50 15.25 -23.06 -31.57
C LEU A 50 14.16 -22.31 -32.34
N GLU A 51 13.92 -22.77 -33.57
CA GLU A 51 12.77 -22.41 -34.39
C GLU A 51 11.47 -22.96 -33.78
N VAL A 52 10.45 -22.11 -33.68
CA VAL A 52 9.10 -22.51 -33.28
C VAL A 52 8.28 -22.79 -34.56
N PRO A 53 7.65 -23.98 -34.72
CA PRO A 53 6.85 -24.27 -35.91
C PRO A 53 5.52 -23.52 -35.90
N GLY A 54 5.13 -23.02 -37.08
CA GLY A 54 3.99 -22.16 -37.30
C GLY A 54 2.62 -22.82 -37.16
N LEU A 55 1.64 -21.99 -36.78
CA LEU A 55 0.22 -22.29 -36.93
C LEU A 55 -0.35 -21.57 -38.14
N ALA A 56 -1.14 -22.33 -38.90
CA ALA A 56 -1.62 -22.05 -40.24
C ALA A 56 -2.60 -20.86 -40.33
N GLN A 57 -2.52 -20.19 -41.48
CA GLN A 57 -3.46 -19.20 -41.98
C GLN A 57 -4.84 -19.83 -42.24
N ALA A 58 -5.90 -19.17 -41.76
CA ALA A 58 -7.22 -19.25 -42.35
C ALA A 58 -7.64 -17.83 -42.74
N THR A 59 -7.80 -17.64 -44.05
CA THR A 59 -8.19 -16.40 -44.72
C THR A 59 -9.71 -16.25 -44.79
N ASP A 60 -10.12 -14.98 -44.78
CA ASP A 60 -11.23 -14.36 -45.53
C ASP A 60 -12.64 -14.15 -44.90
N ARG A 61 -12.98 -12.85 -44.88
CA ARG A 61 -14.30 -12.15 -44.98
C ARG A 61 -15.09 -11.98 -43.67
N GLU A 62 -15.55 -10.79 -43.29
CA GLU A 62 -16.19 -9.70 -44.07
C GLU A 62 -15.93 -8.31 -43.45
N GLU A 63 -15.70 -7.32 -44.32
CA GLU A 63 -15.69 -5.89 -44.02
C GLU A 63 -17.09 -5.41 -43.61
N THR A 64 -17.20 -4.62 -42.55
CA THR A 64 -18.20 -3.54 -42.47
C THR A 64 -17.58 -2.31 -41.82
N GLU A 65 -17.56 -1.23 -42.59
CA GLU A 65 -17.23 0.12 -42.17
C GLU A 65 -18.19 0.59 -41.07
N ASN A 66 -17.66 1.23 -40.03
CA ASN A 66 -18.34 2.36 -39.40
C ASN A 66 -17.33 3.24 -38.67
N ALA A 67 -17.11 4.42 -39.25
CA ALA A 67 -16.45 5.54 -38.61
C ALA A 67 -17.40 6.17 -37.57
N ALA A 68 -16.98 6.25 -36.31
CA ALA A 68 -17.54 7.20 -35.35
C ALA A 68 -16.60 7.40 -34.14
N ALA A 69 -16.13 8.64 -34.01
CA ALA A 69 -15.89 9.42 -32.79
C ALA A 69 -15.08 8.81 -31.63
N TRP A 70 -13.89 9.39 -31.41
CA TRP A 70 -13.24 9.45 -30.10
C TRP A 70 -13.60 10.79 -29.46
N ASP A 71 -14.21 10.73 -28.28
CA ASP A 71 -14.61 11.86 -27.43
C ASP A 71 -13.59 11.93 -26.29
N ASP A 72 -12.64 12.87 -26.39
CA ASP A 72 -11.66 13.15 -25.33
C ASP A 72 -12.19 14.30 -24.47
N GLY A 73 -12.58 13.96 -23.23
CA GLY A 73 -12.98 14.93 -22.21
C GLY A 73 -11.79 15.76 -21.73
N GLU A 74 -11.78 17.05 -22.09
CA GLU A 74 -10.79 18.03 -21.62
C GLU A 74 -11.05 18.56 -20.19
N PRO A 75 -10.00 18.94 -19.43
CA PRO A 75 -10.12 19.92 -18.36
C PRO A 75 -9.96 21.35 -18.90
N GLY A 76 -11.10 22.06 -19.02
CA GLY A 76 -11.27 23.50 -18.80
C GLY A 76 -10.35 24.48 -19.53
N VAL A 77 -10.61 24.75 -20.81
CA VAL A 77 -10.02 25.87 -21.56
C VAL A 77 -11.01 27.04 -21.66
N ASP A 78 -10.65 28.21 -21.13
CA ASP A 78 -11.34 29.48 -21.41
C ASP A 78 -10.99 29.93 -22.84
N ALA A 79 -11.70 29.37 -23.81
CA ALA A 79 -11.52 29.64 -25.23
C ALA A 79 -12.27 30.92 -25.62
N ARG A 80 -11.54 32.02 -25.87
CA ARG A 80 -12.03 33.14 -26.68
C ARG A 80 -11.20 33.33 -27.96
N ARG A 81 -11.81 32.87 -29.06
CA ARG A 81 -11.74 33.30 -30.48
C ARG A 81 -10.37 33.37 -31.19
N GLY A 82 -10.17 32.43 -32.11
CA GLY A 82 -9.30 32.54 -33.29
C GLY A 82 -9.10 31.17 -33.95
N GLY A 83 -9.47 30.99 -35.22
CA GLY A 83 -9.37 29.72 -35.96
C GLY A 83 -7.93 29.31 -36.34
N GLY A 84 -7.03 29.26 -35.36
CA GLY A 84 -5.65 28.78 -35.51
C GLY A 84 -5.48 27.33 -35.07
N SER A 85 -4.43 26.66 -35.56
CA SER A 85 -4.05 25.35 -35.04
C SER A 85 -3.68 25.46 -33.56
N PRO A 86 -3.97 24.45 -32.72
CA PRO A 86 -3.53 24.47 -31.33
C PRO A 86 -2.01 24.32 -31.24
N ILE A 87 -1.40 24.89 -30.20
CA ILE A 87 -0.01 24.59 -29.84
C ILE A 87 0.05 23.16 -29.32
N ARG A 88 0.94 22.35 -29.90
CA ARG A 88 1.26 21.01 -29.37
C ARG A 88 2.47 21.13 -28.47
N TYR A 89 2.40 20.56 -27.27
CA TYR A 89 3.50 20.61 -26.33
C TYR A 89 3.45 19.41 -25.37
N HIS A 90 4.56 19.16 -24.70
CA HIS A 90 4.67 18.19 -23.62
C HIS A 90 5.71 18.66 -22.61
N LEU A 91 5.53 18.25 -21.37
CA LEU A 91 6.46 18.51 -20.27
C LEU A 91 7.19 17.22 -19.92
N ASP A 92 8.49 17.17 -20.23
CA ASP A 92 9.33 16.00 -19.93
C ASP A 92 9.66 15.91 -18.43
N GLU A 93 9.92 17.06 -17.79
CA GLU A 93 10.33 17.12 -16.38
C GLU A 93 9.73 18.36 -15.73
N VAL A 94 9.02 18.19 -14.62
CA VAL A 94 8.44 19.29 -13.83
C VAL A 94 8.75 19.04 -12.36
N ASN A 95 9.64 19.84 -11.79
CA ASN A 95 9.94 19.76 -10.37
C ASN A 95 10.46 21.09 -9.82
N GLN A 96 10.77 21.13 -8.52
CA GLN A 96 11.24 22.34 -7.84
C GLN A 96 12.52 22.97 -8.43
N ARG A 97 13.27 22.24 -9.25
CA ARG A 97 14.55 22.67 -9.80
C ARG A 97 14.46 23.03 -11.27
N VAL A 98 13.60 22.36 -12.02
CA VAL A 98 13.56 22.46 -13.47
C VAL A 98 12.17 22.20 -14.04
N VAL A 99 11.88 22.90 -15.12
CA VAL A 99 10.77 22.62 -16.04
C VAL A 99 11.39 22.44 -17.42
N SER A 100 11.19 21.28 -18.03
CA SER A 100 11.61 21.03 -19.41
C SER A 100 10.53 20.32 -20.19
N GLY A 101 10.61 20.47 -21.50
CA GLY A 101 9.62 19.93 -22.42
C GLY A 101 9.93 20.32 -23.85
N TRP A 102 8.95 20.15 -24.70
CA TRP A 102 8.96 20.61 -26.09
C TRP A 102 7.62 21.26 -26.44
N ALA A 103 7.65 22.14 -27.44
CA ALA A 103 6.44 22.68 -28.04
C ALA A 103 6.64 22.94 -29.54
N VAL A 104 5.57 22.83 -30.33
CA VAL A 104 5.56 23.12 -31.76
C VAL A 104 4.23 23.75 -32.19
N HIS A 105 4.28 24.53 -33.26
CA HIS A 105 3.11 25.15 -33.88
C HIS A 105 3.42 25.47 -35.36
N PRO A 106 2.44 25.41 -36.30
CA PRO A 106 2.68 25.68 -37.72
C PRO A 106 3.25 27.07 -38.04
N SER A 107 2.93 28.09 -37.23
CA SER A 107 3.51 29.43 -37.36
C SER A 107 4.92 29.56 -36.76
N GLY A 108 5.44 28.49 -36.14
CA GLY A 108 6.64 28.52 -35.30
C GLY A 108 6.36 29.09 -33.91
N LEU A 109 7.26 28.81 -32.98
CA LEU A 109 7.17 29.34 -31.62
C LEU A 109 7.74 30.76 -31.52
N ARG A 110 7.09 31.58 -30.72
CA ARG A 110 7.55 32.94 -30.37
C ARG A 110 8.31 32.94 -29.06
N VAL A 111 7.72 32.39 -28.01
CA VAL A 111 8.32 32.38 -26.67
C VAL A 111 7.62 31.37 -25.76
N VAL A 112 8.40 30.80 -24.83
CA VAL A 112 7.92 30.03 -23.69
C VAL A 112 8.20 30.86 -22.43
N ARG A 113 7.16 31.19 -21.66
CA ARG A 113 7.27 31.93 -20.39
C ARG A 113 6.92 31.02 -19.22
N ILE A 114 7.56 31.27 -18.09
CA ILE A 114 7.19 30.67 -16.81
C ILE A 114 6.86 31.77 -15.82
N PHE A 115 5.74 31.58 -15.12
CA PHE A 115 5.29 32.42 -14.04
C PHE A 115 5.34 31.65 -12.72
N ARG A 116 5.59 32.37 -11.63
CA ARG A 116 5.39 31.92 -10.25
C ARG A 116 4.43 32.88 -9.55
N ASP A 117 3.27 32.39 -9.13
CA ASP A 117 2.20 33.18 -8.52
C ASP A 117 1.86 34.41 -9.38
N ASP A 118 1.61 34.16 -10.67
CA ASP A 118 1.35 35.16 -11.72
C ASP A 118 2.48 36.15 -12.03
N VAL A 119 3.64 36.04 -11.37
CA VAL A 119 4.83 36.86 -11.67
C VAL A 119 5.74 36.12 -12.63
N GLU A 120 6.05 36.71 -13.79
CA GLU A 120 6.99 36.13 -14.76
C GLU A 120 8.39 35.97 -14.14
N ILE A 121 8.92 34.75 -14.14
CA ILE A 121 10.23 34.41 -13.56
C ILE A 121 11.26 34.02 -14.63
N GLY A 122 10.83 33.78 -15.87
CA GLY A 122 11.70 33.54 -17.01
C GLY A 122 10.93 33.43 -18.32
N ALA A 123 11.61 33.78 -19.41
CA ALA A 123 11.15 33.61 -20.77
C ALA A 123 12.30 33.10 -21.63
N GLU A 124 12.07 32.05 -22.40
CA GLU A 124 13.05 31.50 -23.33
C GLU A 124 12.35 31.07 -24.62
N ALA A 125 12.97 31.32 -25.77
CA ALA A 125 12.50 30.71 -27.01
C ALA A 125 12.95 29.25 -27.02
N ALA A 126 12.14 28.34 -27.56
CA ALA A 126 12.57 26.97 -27.82
C ALA A 126 13.91 26.99 -28.60
N GLY A 127 14.81 26.08 -28.25
CA GLY A 127 16.15 26.08 -28.82
C GLY A 127 17.01 24.88 -28.51
N LEU A 128 16.54 23.97 -27.64
CA LEU A 128 17.20 22.69 -27.37
C LEU A 128 16.85 21.69 -28.44
N GLU A 129 17.86 20.93 -28.87
CA GLU A 129 17.71 19.92 -29.92
C GLU A 129 16.78 18.79 -29.48
N ARG A 130 15.83 18.44 -30.35
CA ARG A 130 14.86 17.35 -30.18
C ARG A 130 14.69 16.58 -31.49
N PRO A 131 15.65 15.71 -31.87
CA PRO A 131 15.57 14.92 -33.10
C PRO A 131 14.33 14.00 -33.16
N ASP A 132 13.87 13.54 -32.00
CA ASP A 132 12.64 12.77 -31.83
C ASP A 132 11.38 13.57 -32.22
N ILE A 133 11.36 14.87 -31.91
CA ILE A 133 10.25 15.77 -32.27
C ILE A 133 10.30 16.16 -33.74
N LEU A 134 11.50 16.33 -34.32
CA LEU A 134 11.64 16.47 -35.78
C LEU A 134 11.08 15.24 -36.51
N ALA A 135 11.36 14.04 -36.02
CA ALA A 135 10.86 12.81 -36.63
C ALA A 135 9.32 12.69 -36.55
N ALA A 136 8.73 13.09 -35.41
CA ALA A 136 7.28 13.07 -35.21
C ALA A 136 6.55 14.21 -35.95
N PHE A 137 7.21 15.37 -36.12
CA PHE A 137 6.65 16.57 -36.72
C PHE A 137 7.60 17.20 -37.76
N PRO A 138 7.86 16.50 -38.88
CA PRO A 138 8.85 16.94 -39.87
C PRO A 138 8.46 18.24 -40.59
N ASP A 139 7.16 18.48 -40.74
CA ASP A 139 6.62 19.67 -41.42
C ASP A 139 6.45 20.88 -40.49
N MET A 140 6.67 20.71 -39.18
CA MET A 140 6.54 21.81 -38.22
C MET A 140 7.82 22.67 -38.19
N PRO A 141 7.73 23.99 -38.40
CA PRO A 141 8.90 24.86 -38.33
C PRO A 141 9.60 24.80 -36.96
N GLY A 142 10.90 24.54 -36.98
CA GLY A 142 11.74 24.50 -35.78
C GLY A 142 11.54 23.27 -34.89
N SER A 143 10.94 22.19 -35.41
CA SER A 143 10.72 20.95 -34.66
C SER A 143 12.02 20.28 -34.20
N ASP A 144 13.13 20.46 -34.92
CA ASP A 144 14.48 20.03 -34.55
C ASP A 144 15.02 20.73 -33.30
N ARG A 145 14.50 21.92 -32.99
CA ARG A 145 14.89 22.75 -31.83
C ARG A 145 13.70 23.14 -30.95
N ALA A 146 12.68 22.28 -30.91
CA ALA A 146 11.43 22.49 -30.17
C ALA A 146 11.59 22.44 -28.64
N GLY A 147 12.74 22.02 -28.12
CA GLY A 147 12.95 21.80 -26.70
C GLY A 147 13.21 23.08 -25.91
N PHE A 148 12.78 23.08 -24.64
CA PHE A 148 13.06 24.12 -23.65
C PHE A 148 13.44 23.53 -22.30
N ARG A 149 14.22 24.27 -21.50
CA ARG A 149 14.57 23.89 -20.12
C ARG A 149 14.86 25.10 -19.25
N LEU A 150 13.99 25.33 -18.27
CA LEU A 150 14.07 26.45 -17.34
C LEU A 150 14.41 25.97 -15.93
N ARG A 151 15.37 26.63 -15.26
CA ARG A 151 15.76 26.30 -13.88
C ARG A 151 14.96 27.11 -12.86
N LEU A 152 14.11 26.46 -12.07
CA LEU A 152 13.25 27.09 -11.06
C LEU A 152 13.92 27.38 -9.72
N GLY A 153 14.95 26.63 -9.31
CA GLY A 153 15.34 26.55 -7.88
C GLY A 153 15.62 27.88 -7.16
N LYS A 154 16.14 28.89 -7.86
CA LYS A 154 16.40 30.25 -7.30
C LYS A 154 15.16 31.16 -7.29
N HIS A 155 14.14 30.80 -8.06
CA HIS A 155 12.91 31.57 -8.24
C HIS A 155 11.77 31.12 -7.33
N LEU A 156 11.83 29.91 -6.76
CA LEU A 156 10.81 29.43 -5.82
C LEU A 156 10.98 30.04 -4.43
N ARG A 157 9.84 30.39 -3.82
CA ARG A 157 9.74 30.79 -2.42
C ARG A 157 9.54 29.54 -1.56
N PRO A 158 10.01 29.53 -0.30
CA PRO A 158 9.61 28.49 0.65
C PRO A 158 8.08 28.37 0.72
N GLY A 159 7.56 27.14 0.75
CA GLY A 159 6.12 26.86 0.73
C GLY A 159 5.59 26.45 -0.64
N VAL A 160 4.28 26.55 -0.84
CA VAL A 160 3.60 26.25 -2.10
C VAL A 160 3.76 27.42 -3.07
N ASN A 161 4.08 27.10 -4.32
CA ASN A 161 4.20 28.07 -5.41
C ASN A 161 3.33 27.58 -6.56
N ALA A 162 2.48 28.44 -7.11
CA ALA A 162 1.77 28.16 -8.35
C ALA A 162 2.71 28.46 -9.53
N ILE A 163 3.01 27.45 -10.34
CA ILE A 163 3.85 27.61 -11.53
C ILE A 163 2.99 27.50 -12.76
N THR A 164 3.12 28.46 -13.67
CA THR A 164 2.40 28.48 -14.94
C THR A 164 3.38 28.52 -16.10
N LEU A 165 3.29 27.54 -16.99
CA LEU A 165 3.87 27.61 -18.33
C LEU A 165 2.92 28.40 -19.24
N GLU A 166 3.43 29.35 -20.00
CA GLU A 166 2.73 29.95 -21.14
C GLU A 166 3.56 29.72 -22.39
N VAL A 167 2.98 29.12 -23.42
CA VAL A 167 3.61 29.00 -24.74
C VAL A 167 2.85 29.89 -25.70
N GLU A 168 3.61 30.65 -26.50
CA GLU A 168 3.05 31.55 -27.51
C GLU A 168 3.70 31.30 -28.87
N ALA A 169 2.87 31.19 -29.89
CA ALA A 169 3.28 31.03 -31.29
C ALA A 169 3.40 32.38 -32.02
N GLN A 170 4.02 32.40 -33.21
CA GLN A 170 4.26 33.67 -33.93
C GLN A 170 2.99 34.37 -34.42
N ASP A 171 1.93 33.62 -34.68
CA ASP A 171 0.60 34.12 -35.07
C ASP A 171 -0.23 34.63 -33.87
N GLY A 172 0.32 34.57 -32.65
CA GLY A 172 -0.32 35.04 -31.43
C GLY A 172 -1.16 33.99 -30.70
N THR A 173 -1.24 32.76 -31.20
CA THR A 173 -1.86 31.63 -30.49
C THR A 173 -1.12 31.41 -29.17
N ARG A 174 -1.86 31.18 -28.07
CA ARG A 174 -1.32 30.96 -26.72
C ARG A 174 -1.96 29.77 -26.04
N THR A 175 -1.18 29.06 -25.22
CA THR A 175 -1.69 28.08 -24.26
C THR A 175 -1.03 28.31 -22.89
N ARG A 176 -1.76 28.00 -21.81
CA ARG A 176 -1.27 28.11 -20.43
C ARG A 176 -1.59 26.85 -19.65
N THR A 177 -0.62 26.40 -18.87
CA THR A 177 -0.73 25.20 -18.02
C THR A 177 -0.18 25.54 -16.65
N SER A 178 -0.98 25.33 -15.61
CA SER A 178 -0.61 25.65 -14.24
C SER A 178 -0.57 24.40 -13.37
N TRP A 179 0.39 24.35 -12.45
CA TRP A 179 0.52 23.31 -11.44
C TRP A 179 1.10 23.90 -10.16
N GLU A 180 0.92 23.19 -9.05
CA GLU A 180 1.55 23.56 -7.79
C GLU A 180 2.90 22.85 -7.62
N THR A 181 3.88 23.55 -7.07
CA THR A 181 5.14 22.96 -6.62
C THR A 181 5.47 23.46 -5.22
N ALA A 182 5.98 22.58 -4.38
CA ALA A 182 6.50 22.99 -3.09
C ALA A 182 7.94 23.52 -3.26
N LYS A 183 8.45 24.28 -2.30
CA LYS A 183 9.88 24.32 -1.99
C LYS A 183 10.03 24.21 -0.50
N LEU A 184 10.68 23.14 -0.07
CA LEU A 184 11.04 22.92 1.32
C LEU A 184 12.55 23.06 1.42
N ASP A 185 13.01 24.12 2.09
CA ASP A 185 14.41 24.24 2.48
C ASP A 185 14.63 23.28 3.65
N LEU A 186 14.88 22.00 3.34
CA LEU A 186 15.29 21.00 4.34
C LEU A 186 16.80 21.04 4.48
N ASP A 187 17.28 21.31 5.68
CA ASP A 187 18.70 21.22 6.00
C ASP A 187 19.17 19.76 5.81
N ALA A 188 20.40 19.56 5.32
CA ALA A 188 20.98 18.22 5.19
C ALA A 188 21.06 17.45 6.54
N ARG A 189 20.95 18.15 7.67
CA ARG A 189 20.87 17.58 9.03
C ARG A 189 19.48 17.02 9.36
N ASP A 190 18.41 17.56 8.76
CA ASP A 190 17.05 16.99 8.84
C ASP A 190 16.94 15.64 8.10
N ALA A 191 17.97 15.28 7.31
CA ALA A 191 18.02 14.02 6.58
C ALA A 191 18.59 12.85 7.40
N SER A 192 19.25 13.08 8.54
CA SER A 192 19.77 11.99 9.37
C SER A 192 18.62 11.31 10.10
N PHE A 193 18.36 10.06 9.73
CA PHE A 193 17.32 9.24 10.32
C PHE A 193 17.71 8.80 11.74
N SER A 194 16.92 9.18 12.73
CA SER A 194 16.86 8.50 14.02
C SER A 194 15.42 8.08 14.28
N PHE A 195 15.18 6.80 14.52
CA PHE A 195 13.91 6.30 15.07
C PHE A 195 13.63 6.80 16.50
N ARG A 196 14.51 7.64 17.05
CA ARG A 196 14.30 8.30 18.34
C ARG A 196 13.69 9.68 18.08
N PRO A 197 12.43 9.93 18.48
CA PRO A 197 11.92 11.29 18.51
C PRO A 197 12.74 12.11 19.52
N GLY A 198 12.94 13.39 19.24
CA GLY A 198 13.55 14.34 20.18
C GLY A 198 12.60 14.79 21.30
N THR A 199 11.41 14.18 21.42
CA THR A 199 10.36 14.53 22.37
C THR A 199 9.89 13.31 23.15
N ASP A 200 9.59 13.48 24.44
CA ASP A 200 9.18 12.39 25.34
C ASP A 200 7.78 11.81 25.05
N ARG A 201 7.00 12.39 24.12
CA ARG A 201 5.63 11.97 23.81
C ARG A 201 5.43 11.62 22.34
N PRO A 202 4.69 10.53 22.03
CA PRO A 202 4.35 10.16 20.65
C PRO A 202 3.37 11.15 20.02
N VAL A 203 3.38 11.23 18.69
CA VAL A 203 2.39 11.96 17.90
C VAL A 203 1.26 11.02 17.52
N LEU A 204 0.04 11.36 17.94
CA LEU A 204 -1.16 10.56 17.74
C LEU A 204 -1.80 10.85 16.37
N SER A 205 -1.16 10.43 15.27
CA SER A 205 -1.61 10.77 13.90
C SER A 205 -1.87 9.59 12.97
N GLY A 206 -1.36 8.40 13.21
CA GLY A 206 -1.41 7.33 12.19
C GLY A 206 -0.55 7.58 10.93
N LEU A 207 0.01 8.79 10.77
CA LEU A 207 1.16 9.09 9.93
C LEU A 207 2.47 9.03 10.74
N PRO A 208 3.62 8.73 10.12
CA PRO A 208 4.91 8.69 10.82
C PRO A 208 5.29 10.04 11.45
N PHE A 209 6.01 10.00 12.57
CA PHE A 209 6.44 11.19 13.33
C PHE A 209 7.13 12.24 12.44
N ASP A 210 8.13 11.84 11.67
CA ASP A 210 8.90 12.75 10.81
C ASP A 210 8.11 13.26 9.60
N VAL A 211 7.14 12.48 9.12
CA VAL A 211 6.17 12.91 8.11
C VAL A 211 5.21 13.96 8.68
N THR A 212 4.78 13.82 9.95
CA THR A 212 3.93 14.85 10.59
C THR A 212 4.71 16.15 10.80
N ALA A 213 6.00 16.07 11.15
CA ALA A 213 6.87 17.23 11.25
C ALA A 213 7.09 17.90 9.89
N LEU A 214 7.20 17.12 8.81
CA LEU A 214 7.24 17.64 7.45
C LEU A 214 5.96 18.39 7.09
N LEU A 215 4.78 17.84 7.41
CA LEU A 215 3.50 18.51 7.15
C LEU A 215 3.37 19.82 7.93
N ARG A 216 3.78 19.86 9.20
CA ARG A 216 3.86 21.11 9.99
C ARG A 216 4.77 22.16 9.34
N LYS A 217 5.92 21.76 8.80
CA LYS A 217 6.79 22.67 8.04
C LYS A 217 6.15 23.11 6.71
N PHE A 218 5.40 22.22 6.06
CA PHE A 218 4.76 22.49 4.77
C PHE A 218 3.59 23.47 4.88
N ARG A 219 2.71 23.29 5.88
CA ARG A 219 1.54 24.14 6.11
C ARG A 219 1.29 24.35 7.62
N PRO A 220 2.08 25.21 8.30
CA PRO A 220 2.01 25.39 9.75
C PRO A 220 0.62 25.74 10.28
N ALA A 221 -0.10 26.64 9.58
CA ALA A 221 -1.44 27.08 9.95
C ALA A 221 -2.48 25.94 9.99
N THR A 222 -2.22 24.84 9.29
CA THR A 222 -3.11 23.67 9.24
C THR A 222 -2.73 22.62 10.29
N TYR A 223 -1.44 22.34 10.46
CA TYR A 223 -0.97 21.19 11.25
C TYR A 223 -0.44 21.52 12.65
N ASP A 224 -0.29 22.80 13.01
CA ASP A 224 0.01 23.25 14.39
C ASP A 224 -1.28 23.45 15.23
N SER A 225 -2.41 22.88 14.79
CA SER A 225 -3.69 23.00 15.50
C SER A 225 -3.67 22.27 16.86
N GLN A 226 -4.43 22.81 17.82
CA GLN A 226 -4.59 22.18 19.14
C GLN A 226 -5.55 20.98 19.14
N SER A 227 -6.30 20.77 18.05
CA SER A 227 -7.38 19.77 17.95
C SER A 227 -6.91 18.33 17.73
N GLY A 228 -5.61 18.10 17.53
CA GLY A 228 -5.07 16.77 17.22
C GLY A 228 -5.37 16.30 15.79
N TRP A 229 -5.00 15.06 15.48
CA TRP A 229 -5.14 14.48 14.13
C TRP A 229 -6.43 13.67 14.00
N GLY A 230 -7.51 14.35 13.62
CA GLY A 230 -8.75 13.72 13.16
C GLY A 230 -8.68 13.24 11.70
N ASP A 231 -9.71 12.53 11.23
CA ASP A 231 -9.76 11.96 9.89
C ASP A 231 -9.71 13.02 8.78
N GLU A 232 -10.32 14.19 8.97
CA GLU A 232 -10.26 15.29 8.02
C GLU A 232 -8.83 15.83 7.88
N LEU A 233 -8.14 16.03 9.00
CA LEU A 233 -6.76 16.54 8.99
C LEU A 233 -5.80 15.52 8.38
N ILE A 234 -6.04 14.22 8.62
CA ILE A 234 -5.28 13.13 8.02
C ILE A 234 -5.51 13.02 6.52
N SER A 235 -6.76 13.16 6.07
CA SER A 235 -7.09 13.19 4.64
C SER A 235 -6.38 14.35 3.95
N GLN A 236 -6.45 15.56 4.52
CA GLN A 236 -5.71 16.72 4.02
C GLN A 236 -4.19 16.48 4.03
N GLY A 237 -3.69 15.81 5.06
CA GLY A 237 -2.30 15.38 5.17
C GLY A 237 -1.87 14.53 3.99
N VAL A 238 -2.62 13.48 3.66
CA VAL A 238 -2.31 12.58 2.54
C VAL A 238 -2.34 13.29 1.19
N GLU A 239 -3.30 14.21 0.98
CA GLU A 239 -3.32 15.07 -0.21
C GLU A 239 -2.04 15.94 -0.31
N ASP A 240 -1.66 16.60 0.79
CA ASP A 240 -0.46 17.44 0.83
C ASP A 240 0.81 16.63 0.61
N LEU A 241 0.89 15.41 1.14
CA LEU A 241 2.00 14.48 0.86
C LEU A 241 2.05 14.12 -0.63
N GLY A 242 0.90 13.93 -1.27
CA GLY A 242 0.80 13.74 -2.72
C GLY A 242 1.34 14.93 -3.52
N THR A 243 0.99 16.15 -3.12
CA THR A 243 1.53 17.39 -3.72
C THR A 243 3.04 17.51 -3.52
N ILE A 244 3.54 17.24 -2.31
CA ILE A 244 4.98 17.27 -2.02
C ILE A 244 5.73 16.24 -2.88
N TRP A 245 5.23 15.00 -2.93
CA TRP A 245 5.80 13.90 -3.71
C TRP A 245 5.86 14.24 -5.20
N SER A 246 4.72 14.64 -5.77
CA SER A 246 4.59 15.01 -7.19
C SER A 246 5.34 16.29 -7.57
N SER A 247 5.76 17.11 -6.61
CA SER A 247 6.60 18.28 -6.89
C SER A 247 8.09 17.93 -7.14
N GLY A 248 8.49 16.67 -6.90
CA GLY A 248 9.89 16.25 -6.91
C GLY A 248 10.70 16.83 -5.74
N ALA A 249 10.02 17.22 -4.66
CA ALA A 249 10.64 17.71 -3.44
C ALA A 249 11.61 16.67 -2.87
N ARG A 250 12.86 17.06 -2.61
CA ARG A 250 13.79 16.17 -1.89
C ARG A 250 13.47 16.19 -0.40
N THR A 251 12.55 15.35 0.00
CA THR A 251 12.06 15.25 1.38
C THR A 251 12.39 13.87 1.94
N ALA A 252 13.51 13.78 2.68
CA ALA A 252 13.99 12.49 3.18
C ALA A 252 12.94 11.71 3.99
N PRO A 253 12.13 12.32 4.89
CA PRO A 253 11.05 11.63 5.59
C PRO A 253 10.02 11.00 4.65
N LEU A 254 9.49 11.78 3.70
CA LEU A 254 8.47 11.31 2.77
C LEU A 254 9.03 10.25 1.81
N ASN A 255 10.24 10.47 1.28
CA ASN A 255 10.89 9.50 0.40
C ASN A 255 11.06 8.15 1.09
N ARG A 256 11.53 8.14 2.35
CA ARG A 256 11.67 6.91 3.13
C ARG A 256 10.32 6.22 3.31
N TYR A 257 9.29 6.98 3.68
CA TYR A 257 7.96 6.44 3.93
C TYR A 257 7.29 5.87 2.67
N ILE A 258 7.25 6.63 1.56
CA ILE A 258 6.64 6.17 0.30
C ILE A 258 7.40 4.99 -0.30
N LEU A 259 8.74 5.03 -0.29
CA LEU A 259 9.54 3.90 -0.78
C LEU A 259 9.37 2.65 0.09
N PHE A 260 9.23 2.80 1.41
CA PHE A 260 8.89 1.69 2.31
C PHE A 260 7.53 1.10 1.93
N LEU A 261 6.47 1.92 1.84
CA LEU A 261 5.13 1.45 1.51
C LEU A 261 5.09 0.72 0.17
N LYS A 262 5.65 1.32 -0.88
CA LYS A 262 5.72 0.72 -2.22
C LYS A 262 6.52 -0.57 -2.23
N SER A 263 7.70 -0.59 -1.58
CA SER A 263 8.55 -1.78 -1.51
C SER A 263 7.87 -2.93 -0.76
N MET A 264 7.20 -2.65 0.36
CA MET A 264 6.51 -3.66 1.15
C MET A 264 5.31 -4.20 0.39
N TYR A 265 4.47 -3.33 -0.16
CA TYR A 265 3.28 -3.75 -0.91
C TYR A 265 3.64 -4.61 -2.13
N HIS A 266 4.62 -4.18 -2.94
CA HIS A 266 5.08 -4.98 -4.08
C HIS A 266 5.60 -6.35 -3.64
N ARG A 267 6.36 -6.41 -2.55
CA ARG A 267 6.86 -7.68 -2.00
C ARG A 267 5.71 -8.59 -1.55
N PHE A 268 4.73 -8.06 -0.83
CA PHE A 268 3.57 -8.83 -0.36
C PHE A 268 2.73 -9.34 -1.53
N GLN A 269 2.58 -8.56 -2.60
CA GLN A 269 1.95 -9.01 -3.84
C GLN A 269 2.73 -10.14 -4.51
N CYS A 270 4.05 -10.08 -4.56
CA CYS A 270 4.88 -11.18 -5.08
C CYS A 270 4.70 -12.45 -4.26
N ILE A 271 4.73 -12.34 -2.92
CA ILE A 271 4.50 -13.48 -2.01
C ILE A 271 3.10 -14.05 -2.27
N SER A 272 2.03 -13.25 -2.26
CA SER A 272 0.65 -13.71 -2.49
C SER A 272 0.43 -14.44 -3.82
N ARG A 273 1.23 -14.14 -4.85
CA ARG A 273 1.17 -14.82 -6.16
C ARG A 273 1.92 -16.15 -6.19
N ARG A 274 2.85 -16.38 -5.26
CA ARG A 274 3.77 -17.53 -5.27
C ARG A 274 3.62 -18.45 -4.08
N PHE A 275 3.09 -17.94 -2.97
CA PHE A 275 2.81 -18.70 -1.77
C PHE A 275 1.85 -19.86 -2.09
N PRO A 276 2.07 -21.07 -1.54
CA PRO A 276 1.18 -22.20 -1.74
C PRO A 276 -0.26 -21.81 -1.41
N ARG A 277 -1.19 -21.99 -2.36
CA ARG A 277 -2.58 -21.54 -2.20
C ARG A 277 -3.48 -22.58 -1.59
N ASP A 278 -3.20 -23.85 -1.85
CA ASP A 278 -4.05 -24.96 -1.45
C ASP A 278 -3.49 -25.62 -0.20
N ASN A 279 -4.35 -25.86 0.78
CA ASN A 279 -4.05 -26.73 1.91
C ASN A 279 -4.31 -28.18 1.46
N GLU A 280 -3.32 -28.80 0.82
CA GLU A 280 -3.45 -30.10 0.14
C GLU A 280 -3.91 -31.25 1.06
N GLY A 281 -3.79 -31.10 2.39
CA GLY A 281 -4.16 -32.09 3.38
C GLY A 281 -5.65 -32.14 3.75
N VAL A 282 -6.48 -31.23 3.23
CA VAL A 282 -7.90 -31.12 3.59
C VAL A 282 -8.84 -31.30 2.39
N ALA A 283 -10.13 -31.46 2.65
CA ALA A 283 -11.14 -31.55 1.60
C ALA A 283 -11.27 -30.24 0.82
N VAL A 284 -11.67 -30.30 -0.46
CA VAL A 284 -11.77 -29.11 -1.34
C VAL A 284 -12.84 -28.10 -0.91
N ASP A 285 -13.77 -28.51 -0.07
CA ASP A 285 -14.82 -27.69 0.53
C ASP A 285 -14.56 -27.37 2.01
N ALA A 286 -13.38 -27.74 2.53
CA ALA A 286 -12.96 -27.38 3.87
C ALA A 286 -12.78 -25.87 4.01
N LYS A 287 -13.04 -25.35 5.22
CA LYS A 287 -12.96 -23.91 5.54
C LYS A 287 -11.54 -23.36 5.37
N ASP A 288 -10.56 -24.22 5.60
CA ASP A 288 -9.12 -23.93 5.58
C ASP A 288 -8.44 -24.46 4.30
N VAL A 289 -9.21 -24.67 3.22
CA VAL A 289 -8.67 -25.08 1.92
C VAL A 289 -7.72 -24.03 1.33
N VAL A 290 -7.95 -22.75 1.61
CA VAL A 290 -7.09 -21.65 1.15
C VAL A 290 -6.02 -21.35 2.20
N ALA A 291 -4.77 -21.66 1.87
CA ALA A 291 -3.60 -21.51 2.74
C ALA A 291 -3.18 -20.05 3.01
N ALA A 292 -3.60 -19.12 2.16
CA ALA A 292 -3.38 -17.68 2.34
C ALA A 292 -4.70 -17.00 2.76
N ALA A 293 -4.92 -16.91 4.08
CA ALA A 293 -6.17 -16.40 4.66
C ALA A 293 -6.24 -14.87 4.79
N THR A 294 -5.11 -14.17 4.58
CA THR A 294 -5.04 -12.70 4.58
C THR A 294 -4.53 -12.16 3.24
N THR A 295 -4.64 -10.85 3.04
CA THR A 295 -4.29 -10.17 1.79
C THR A 295 -3.04 -9.27 1.93
N PRO A 296 -2.35 -8.96 0.82
CA PRO A 296 -1.29 -7.95 0.80
C PRO A 296 -1.73 -6.59 1.36
N GLU A 297 -2.99 -6.20 1.12
CA GLU A 297 -3.61 -4.97 1.61
C GLU A 297 -3.72 -4.93 3.14
N GLU A 298 -4.14 -6.04 3.75
CA GLU A 298 -4.21 -6.19 5.21
C GLU A 298 -2.81 -6.16 5.82
N MET A 299 -1.88 -6.94 5.26
CA MET A 299 -0.50 -6.97 5.75
C MET A 299 0.20 -5.62 5.61
N LEU A 300 -0.12 -4.85 4.56
CA LEU A 300 0.39 -3.50 4.40
C LEU A 300 -0.12 -2.54 5.47
N ALA A 301 -1.37 -2.69 5.93
CA ALA A 301 -1.91 -1.86 6.99
C ALA A 301 -1.17 -2.07 8.32
N ILE A 302 -0.87 -3.33 8.66
CA ILE A 302 -0.04 -3.67 9.83
C ILE A 302 1.39 -3.13 9.63
N ALA A 303 2.01 -3.39 8.48
CA ALA A 303 3.38 -2.94 8.18
C ALA A 303 3.52 -1.42 8.24
N ASN A 304 2.55 -0.68 7.70
CA ASN A 304 2.48 0.77 7.83
C ASN A 304 2.45 1.19 9.29
N HIS A 305 1.58 0.58 10.09
CA HIS A 305 1.45 0.97 11.48
C HIS A 305 2.71 0.64 12.30
N LEU A 306 3.39 -0.48 12.04
CA LEU A 306 4.70 -0.77 12.63
C LEU A 306 5.72 0.34 12.30
N PHE A 307 5.74 0.84 11.07
CA PHE A 307 6.59 1.99 10.70
C PHE A 307 6.22 3.24 11.49
N VAL A 308 4.93 3.53 11.65
CA VAL A 308 4.42 4.66 12.43
C VAL A 308 4.83 4.55 13.90
N LEU A 309 4.61 3.40 14.54
CA LEU A 309 5.02 3.14 15.92
C LEU A 309 6.54 3.32 16.08
N ARG A 310 7.32 2.75 15.16
CA ARG A 310 8.78 2.89 15.18
C ARG A 310 9.26 4.32 15.01
N SER A 311 8.62 5.09 14.13
CA SER A 311 8.94 6.51 13.96
C SER A 311 8.66 7.34 15.22
N ASN A 312 7.76 6.87 16.09
CA ASN A 312 7.45 7.46 17.39
C ASN A 312 8.30 6.88 18.54
N GLY A 313 9.34 6.10 18.22
CA GLY A 313 10.27 5.56 19.21
C GLY A 313 9.76 4.32 19.95
N LEU A 314 8.63 3.73 19.55
CA LEU A 314 8.21 2.45 20.12
C LEU A 314 9.11 1.35 19.56
N ASP A 315 9.91 0.76 20.43
CA ASP A 315 10.70 -0.44 20.20
C ASP A 315 10.07 -1.65 20.91
N GLY A 316 10.76 -2.80 20.84
CA GLY A 316 10.27 -4.05 21.41
C GLY A 316 9.85 -5.06 20.35
N HIS A 317 9.22 -6.12 20.81
CA HIS A 317 8.86 -7.30 20.04
C HIS A 317 7.50 -7.10 19.37
N PHE A 318 7.43 -7.38 18.07
CA PHE A 318 6.17 -7.56 17.36
C PHE A 318 5.68 -8.99 17.56
N LEU A 319 4.48 -9.16 18.09
CA LEU A 319 3.92 -10.48 18.40
C LEU A 319 2.82 -10.83 17.40
N GLU A 320 2.93 -12.00 16.77
CA GLU A 320 1.89 -12.62 15.94
C GLU A 320 1.32 -13.84 16.66
N PHE A 321 -0.01 -13.91 16.77
CA PHE A 321 -0.73 -15.03 17.38
C PHE A 321 -1.66 -15.67 16.36
N GLY A 322 -1.40 -16.94 16.03
CA GLY A 322 -2.07 -17.64 14.95
C GLY A 322 -1.45 -17.24 13.61
N CYS A 323 -0.66 -18.14 13.03
CA CYS A 323 0.03 -17.92 11.76
C CYS A 323 -0.43 -18.86 10.65
N PHE A 324 -1.16 -19.93 10.99
CA PHE A 324 -1.61 -20.96 10.06
C PHE A 324 -0.44 -21.46 9.18
N LYS A 325 -0.51 -21.28 7.85
CA LYS A 325 0.56 -21.67 6.92
C LYS A 325 1.73 -20.69 6.88
N GLY A 326 1.62 -19.52 7.51
CA GLY A 326 2.67 -18.51 7.64
C GLY A 326 2.66 -17.42 6.57
N PHE A 327 1.55 -17.19 5.84
CA PHE A 327 1.50 -16.16 4.80
C PHE A 327 1.72 -14.74 5.38
N SER A 328 1.01 -14.39 6.45
CA SER A 328 1.17 -13.12 7.18
C SER A 328 2.59 -13.00 7.74
N SER A 329 3.11 -14.07 8.34
CA SER A 329 4.48 -14.17 8.84
C SER A 329 5.53 -13.87 7.78
N CYS A 330 5.37 -14.44 6.57
CA CYS A 330 6.25 -14.18 5.45
C CYS A 330 6.24 -12.72 5.04
N CYS A 331 5.08 -12.07 5.02
CA CYS A 331 4.97 -10.65 4.71
C CYS A 331 5.62 -9.79 5.82
N LEU A 332 5.17 -9.96 7.06
CA LEU A 332 5.53 -9.08 8.17
C LEU A 332 6.97 -9.26 8.65
N SER A 333 7.60 -10.41 8.39
CA SER A 333 9.03 -10.63 8.67
C SER A 333 9.95 -9.66 7.91
N TYR A 334 9.62 -9.28 6.65
CA TYR A 334 10.38 -8.25 5.93
C TYR A 334 10.20 -6.86 6.52
N CYS A 335 8.98 -6.54 6.97
CA CYS A 335 8.71 -5.29 7.67
C CYS A 335 9.54 -5.21 8.95
N CYS A 336 9.51 -6.27 9.77
CA CYS A 336 10.29 -6.37 10.99
C CYS A 336 11.80 -6.27 10.73
N ARG A 337 12.28 -6.93 9.67
CA ARG A 337 13.69 -6.82 9.25
C ARG A 337 14.08 -5.40 8.87
N TYR A 338 13.21 -4.68 8.16
CA TYR A 338 13.46 -3.30 7.74
C TYR A 338 13.47 -2.34 8.94
N LEU A 339 12.58 -2.58 9.90
CA LEU A 339 12.38 -1.74 11.08
C LEU A 339 13.27 -2.12 12.27
N ASP A 340 14.11 -3.14 12.13
CA ASP A 340 14.94 -3.70 13.20
C ASP A 340 14.09 -4.09 14.43
N LEU A 341 13.02 -4.82 14.16
CA LEU A 341 12.08 -5.36 15.16
C LEU A 341 12.27 -6.88 15.27
N PRO A 342 12.42 -7.43 16.48
CA PRO A 342 12.18 -8.85 16.72
C PRO A 342 10.72 -9.18 16.43
N MET A 343 10.47 -10.34 15.81
CA MET A 343 9.15 -10.86 15.53
C MET A 343 9.00 -12.23 16.20
N ASP A 344 8.04 -12.35 17.11
CA ASP A 344 7.73 -13.60 17.81
C ASP A 344 6.37 -14.11 17.35
N ILE A 345 6.36 -15.33 16.82
CA ILE A 345 5.18 -15.96 16.24
C ILE A 345 4.77 -17.11 17.16
N PHE A 346 3.56 -17.03 17.68
CA PHE A 346 2.96 -18.04 18.55
C PHE A 346 1.91 -18.81 17.75
N ASP A 347 2.04 -20.12 17.73
CA ASP A 347 1.09 -21.02 17.09
C ASP A 347 1.18 -22.42 17.75
N SER A 348 0.07 -23.16 17.74
CA SER A 348 0.09 -24.56 18.17
C SER A 348 0.93 -25.42 17.22
N PHE A 349 1.02 -25.01 15.96
CA PHE A 349 1.48 -25.78 14.81
C PHE A 349 0.77 -27.14 14.67
N ALA A 350 -0.45 -27.18 15.18
CA ALA A 350 -1.33 -28.35 15.27
C ALA A 350 -2.80 -28.00 14.95
N GLY A 351 -3.08 -26.75 14.57
CA GLY A 351 -4.43 -26.23 14.34
C GLY A 351 -5.14 -25.79 15.63
N LEU A 352 -6.44 -25.57 15.52
CA LEU A 352 -7.29 -25.10 16.62
C LEU A 352 -7.32 -26.09 17.81
N PRO A 353 -7.41 -25.61 19.06
CA PRO A 353 -7.46 -26.44 20.25
C PRO A 353 -8.71 -27.32 20.29
N PRO A 354 -8.70 -28.42 21.09
CA PRO A 354 -9.88 -29.23 21.33
C PRO A 354 -10.89 -28.46 22.20
N GLU A 355 -11.91 -27.89 21.56
CA GLU A 355 -13.01 -27.19 22.20
C GLU A 355 -14.33 -27.51 21.47
N GLU A 356 -15.44 -27.59 22.21
CA GLU A 356 -16.77 -27.72 21.61
C GLU A 356 -17.18 -26.36 21.03
N HIS A 357 -17.28 -26.26 19.71
CA HIS A 357 -17.68 -25.03 19.01
C HIS A 357 -18.64 -25.34 17.86
N ASP A 358 -19.61 -24.45 17.61
CA ASP A 358 -20.64 -24.65 16.57
C ASP A 358 -20.06 -24.59 15.15
N PHE A 359 -19.01 -23.79 14.97
CA PHE A 359 -18.41 -23.56 13.65
C PHE A 359 -17.03 -24.16 13.49
N TYR A 360 -16.26 -24.37 14.56
CA TYR A 360 -14.85 -24.77 14.48
C TYR A 360 -14.65 -26.18 15.04
N SER A 361 -13.66 -26.88 14.52
CA SER A 361 -13.27 -28.21 14.98
C SER A 361 -11.78 -28.26 15.31
N ALA A 362 -11.44 -29.07 16.31
CA ALA A 362 -10.06 -29.29 16.73
C ALA A 362 -9.18 -29.71 15.55
N GLY A 363 -8.01 -29.08 15.41
CA GLY A 363 -7.05 -29.37 14.36
C GLY A 363 -7.32 -28.71 12.99
N GLU A 364 -8.44 -28.02 12.80
CA GLU A 364 -8.63 -27.13 11.64
C GLU A 364 -7.57 -26.03 11.63
N PHE A 365 -7.24 -25.51 10.44
CA PHE A 365 -6.23 -24.45 10.25
C PHE A 365 -4.83 -24.85 10.75
N CYS A 366 -4.44 -26.11 10.53
CA CYS A 366 -3.11 -26.61 10.91
C CYS A 366 -2.04 -26.24 9.87
N GLY A 367 -1.03 -25.48 10.29
CA GLY A 367 0.27 -25.40 9.63
C GLY A 367 1.34 -26.03 10.52
N THR A 368 2.05 -27.05 10.02
CA THR A 368 3.07 -27.72 10.85
C THR A 368 4.28 -26.80 11.05
N LEU A 369 5.02 -26.98 12.14
CA LEU A 369 6.21 -26.18 12.41
C LEU A 369 7.24 -26.27 11.26
N GLU A 370 7.38 -27.46 10.67
CA GLU A 370 8.26 -27.70 9.53
C GLU A 370 7.80 -26.93 8.29
N GLU A 371 6.52 -27.03 7.95
CA GLU A 371 5.91 -26.33 6.82
C GLU A 371 6.03 -24.80 6.96
N VAL A 372 5.64 -24.25 8.11
CA VAL A 372 5.72 -22.81 8.38
C VAL A 372 7.17 -22.33 8.36
N THR A 373 8.10 -23.08 8.94
CA THR A 373 9.54 -22.78 8.89
C THR A 373 10.05 -22.76 7.45
N SER A 374 9.66 -23.75 6.63
CA SER A 374 10.01 -23.81 5.21
C SER A 374 9.48 -22.60 4.46
N ASN A 375 8.19 -22.27 4.66
CA ASN A 375 7.55 -21.13 4.03
C ASN A 375 8.24 -19.80 4.41
N ILE A 376 8.59 -19.59 5.67
CA ILE A 376 9.31 -18.38 6.11
C ILE A 376 10.70 -18.31 5.50
N ASN A 377 11.41 -19.44 5.38
CA ASN A 377 12.74 -19.48 4.75
C ASN A 377 12.68 -19.19 3.24
N GLU A 378 11.63 -19.65 2.56
CA GLU A 378 11.48 -19.48 1.11
C GLU A 378 10.89 -18.11 0.74
N PHE A 379 9.82 -17.71 1.41
CA PHE A 379 9.04 -16.52 1.04
C PHE A 379 9.22 -15.34 1.98
N GLY A 380 9.68 -15.54 3.21
CA GLY A 380 9.86 -14.52 4.24
C GLY A 380 11.32 -14.12 4.48
N ASP A 381 11.57 -13.52 5.63
CA ASP A 381 12.90 -13.29 6.17
C ASP A 381 13.01 -13.95 7.56
N PRO A 382 13.78 -15.02 7.73
CA PRO A 382 13.84 -15.73 9.02
C PRO A 382 14.64 -14.97 10.08
N ARG A 383 15.43 -13.94 9.72
CA ARG A 383 16.38 -13.29 10.65
C ARG A 383 15.71 -12.60 11.86
N PRO A 384 14.60 -11.87 11.72
CA PRO A 384 13.90 -11.31 12.87
C PRO A 384 13.00 -12.31 13.60
N VAL A 385 12.78 -13.52 13.05
CA VAL A 385 11.70 -14.41 13.47
C VAL A 385 12.11 -15.38 14.58
N ARG A 386 11.24 -15.54 15.58
CA ARG A 386 11.27 -16.59 16.60
C ARG A 386 9.92 -17.31 16.63
N LEU A 387 9.93 -18.64 16.50
CA LEU A 387 8.72 -19.47 16.53
C LEU A 387 8.52 -20.06 17.92
N HIS A 388 7.33 -19.89 18.48
CA HIS A 388 6.91 -20.39 19.78
C HIS A 388 5.82 -21.44 19.60
N LYS A 389 6.21 -22.71 19.71
CA LYS A 389 5.30 -23.83 19.51
C LYS A 389 4.50 -24.14 20.77
N GLY A 390 3.19 -24.29 20.60
CA GLY A 390 2.25 -24.75 21.62
C GLY A 390 1.01 -23.86 21.66
N PHE A 391 -0.08 -24.37 22.25
CA PHE A 391 -1.26 -23.55 22.49
C PHE A 391 -0.88 -22.31 23.33
N PHE A 392 -1.64 -21.23 23.21
CA PHE A 392 -1.28 -19.95 23.84
C PHE A 392 -1.14 -20.06 25.35
N SER A 393 -2.03 -20.78 26.02
CA SER A 393 -1.96 -21.10 27.45
C SER A 393 -0.69 -21.85 27.87
N ASP A 394 -0.07 -22.62 26.97
CA ASP A 394 1.18 -23.35 27.24
C ASP A 394 2.43 -22.55 26.87
N SER A 395 2.39 -21.80 25.75
CA SER A 395 3.56 -21.14 25.18
C SER A 395 3.81 -19.75 25.78
N LEU A 396 2.77 -18.96 26.05
CA LEU A 396 2.90 -17.60 26.60
C LEU A 396 3.56 -17.53 27.99
N PRO A 397 3.32 -18.47 28.93
CA PRO A 397 4.02 -18.46 30.22
C PRO A 397 5.55 -18.54 30.11
N HIS A 398 6.08 -19.05 28.99
CA HIS A 398 7.51 -19.14 28.72
C HIS A 398 8.08 -17.91 28.01
N PHE A 399 7.23 -17.00 27.53
CA PHE A 399 7.65 -15.75 26.91
C PHE A 399 7.98 -14.71 27.99
N ASN A 400 9.26 -14.33 28.09
CA ASN A 400 9.78 -13.47 29.16
C ASN A 400 10.11 -12.04 28.73
N GLU A 401 9.95 -11.70 27.44
CA GLU A 401 10.28 -10.37 26.95
C GLU A 401 9.25 -9.36 27.47
N THR A 402 9.74 -8.23 27.99
CA THR A 402 8.93 -7.20 28.65
C THR A 402 8.61 -6.01 27.75
N HIS A 403 9.31 -5.87 26.62
CA HIS A 403 9.14 -4.76 25.69
C HIS A 403 8.39 -5.28 24.47
N VAL A 404 7.07 -5.08 24.43
CA VAL A 404 6.22 -5.43 23.27
C VAL A 404 5.95 -4.16 22.48
N SER A 405 6.12 -4.19 21.16
CA SER A 405 5.88 -3.01 20.32
C SER A 405 4.45 -2.96 19.80
N CYS A 406 3.87 -4.10 19.41
CA CYS A 406 2.55 -4.22 18.78
C CYS A 406 2.13 -5.70 18.76
N ILE A 407 0.82 -5.96 18.74
CA ILE A 407 0.24 -7.30 18.69
C ILE A 407 -0.63 -7.43 17.43
N TRP A 408 -0.49 -8.55 16.74
CA TRP A 408 -1.35 -9.03 15.66
C TRP A 408 -1.90 -10.41 16.05
N MET A 409 -3.22 -10.60 15.96
CA MET A 409 -3.85 -11.87 16.28
C MET A 409 -4.92 -12.26 15.26
N ASP A 410 -4.89 -13.54 14.86
CA ASP A 410 -5.88 -14.23 14.03
C ASP A 410 -6.08 -15.60 14.69
N VAL A 411 -6.96 -15.62 15.69
CA VAL A 411 -7.03 -16.69 16.71
C VAL A 411 -8.38 -17.38 16.78
N ASP A 412 -9.37 -16.84 16.06
CA ASP A 412 -10.75 -17.33 15.87
C ASP A 412 -11.61 -17.45 17.14
N LEU A 413 -11.11 -18.14 18.17
CA LEU A 413 -11.87 -18.57 19.35
C LEU A 413 -11.78 -17.57 20.50
N PHE A 414 -12.87 -17.45 21.26
CA PHE A 414 -12.93 -16.69 22.52
C PHE A 414 -11.84 -17.12 23.52
N SER A 415 -11.62 -18.42 23.69
CA SER A 415 -10.64 -19.00 24.61
C SER A 415 -9.21 -18.60 24.23
N SER A 416 -8.86 -18.74 22.95
CA SER A 416 -7.58 -18.31 22.38
C SER A 416 -7.35 -16.81 22.57
N ALA A 417 -8.37 -15.97 22.32
CA ALA A 417 -8.28 -14.53 22.55
C ALA A 417 -8.08 -14.18 24.03
N THR A 418 -8.68 -14.96 24.94
CA THR A 418 -8.52 -14.81 26.41
C THR A 418 -7.09 -15.13 26.86
N ASP A 419 -6.48 -16.17 26.30
CA ASP A 419 -5.09 -16.54 26.56
C ASP A 419 -4.13 -15.44 26.03
N VAL A 420 -4.33 -14.98 24.80
CA VAL A 420 -3.50 -13.93 24.19
C VAL A 420 -3.62 -12.60 24.94
N ALA A 421 -4.81 -12.23 25.40
CA ALA A 421 -5.03 -11.00 26.16
C ALA A 421 -4.14 -10.90 27.42
N GLN A 422 -3.66 -12.01 27.97
CA GLN A 422 -2.73 -11.98 29.11
C GLN A 422 -1.42 -11.23 28.80
N VAL A 423 -0.97 -11.20 27.54
CA VAL A 423 0.26 -10.49 27.17
C VAL A 423 0.08 -8.96 27.09
N PHE A 424 -1.17 -8.46 27.11
CA PHE A 424 -1.45 -7.04 26.90
C PHE A 424 -0.91 -6.16 28.02
N ASP A 425 -0.63 -6.71 29.21
CA ASP A 425 0.04 -6.00 30.31
C ASP A 425 1.43 -5.44 29.91
N ARG A 426 2.04 -6.02 28.88
CA ARG A 426 3.35 -5.63 28.35
C ARG A 426 3.26 -4.66 27.17
N LEU A 427 2.05 -4.39 26.67
CA LEU A 427 1.80 -3.52 25.54
C LEU A 427 1.86 -2.05 26.01
N PRO A 428 2.63 -1.15 25.37
CA PRO A 428 2.59 0.28 25.65
C PRO A 428 1.19 0.88 25.48
N ARG A 429 0.86 1.93 26.23
CA ARG A 429 -0.42 2.64 26.07
C ARG A 429 -0.56 3.28 24.69
N SER A 430 0.56 3.67 24.10
CA SER A 430 0.64 4.23 22.75
C SER A 430 0.54 3.23 21.60
N SER A 431 0.50 1.93 21.91
CA SER A 431 0.42 0.86 20.91
C SER A 431 -1.01 0.34 20.72
N ILE A 432 -1.15 -0.69 19.89
CA ILE A 432 -2.39 -1.22 19.35
C ILE A 432 -2.38 -2.75 19.33
N VAL A 433 -3.58 -3.32 19.26
CA VAL A 433 -3.84 -4.72 18.92
C VAL A 433 -4.55 -4.77 17.57
N PHE A 434 -3.99 -5.49 16.60
CA PHE A 434 -4.68 -5.86 15.36
C PHE A 434 -5.38 -7.22 15.53
N THR A 435 -6.56 -7.37 14.94
CA THR A 435 -7.36 -8.61 14.94
C THR A 435 -7.94 -8.86 13.55
N HIS A 436 -7.95 -10.12 13.11
CA HIS A 436 -8.54 -10.55 11.84
C HIS A 436 -10.02 -10.93 11.97
N GLU A 437 -10.62 -10.70 13.14
CA GLU A 437 -12.01 -10.99 13.45
C GLU A 437 -12.79 -9.69 13.61
N PHE A 438 -12.43 -8.69 12.81
CA PHE A 438 -13.05 -7.36 12.82
C PHE A 438 -13.94 -7.18 11.59
N PRO A 439 -15.26 -7.43 11.69
CA PRO A 439 -16.15 -7.23 10.57
C PRO A 439 -16.28 -5.74 10.18
N PRO A 440 -16.70 -5.41 8.94
CA PRO A 440 -16.88 -4.03 8.51
C PRO A 440 -17.78 -3.16 9.40
N ASP A 441 -18.75 -3.77 10.09
CA ASP A 441 -19.66 -3.14 11.05
C ASP A 441 -19.22 -3.35 12.52
N GLY A 442 -18.00 -3.84 12.77
CA GLY A 442 -17.45 -4.11 14.09
C GLY A 442 -17.16 -2.87 14.95
N ALA A 443 -17.24 -1.68 14.37
CA ALA A 443 -17.18 -0.42 15.12
C ALA A 443 -18.14 0.63 14.56
N SER A 444 -18.62 1.50 15.44
CA SER A 444 -19.46 2.65 15.12
C SER A 444 -18.99 3.87 15.90
N ASP A 445 -18.81 5.01 15.22
CA ASP A 445 -18.30 6.26 15.79
C ASP A 445 -17.01 6.07 16.63
N GLY A 446 -16.10 5.22 16.13
CA GLY A 446 -14.83 4.87 16.78
C GLY A 446 -14.94 3.90 17.96
N ARG A 447 -16.15 3.50 18.37
CA ARG A 447 -16.36 2.52 19.45
C ARG A 447 -16.46 1.12 18.87
N VAL A 448 -15.71 0.19 19.44
CA VAL A 448 -15.80 -1.24 19.11
C VAL A 448 -17.14 -1.79 19.62
N LEU A 449 -17.89 -2.44 18.74
CA LEU A 449 -19.15 -3.08 19.08
C LEU A 449 -18.86 -4.47 19.65
N ARG A 450 -18.84 -4.58 20.98
CA ARG A 450 -18.46 -5.78 21.74
C ARG A 450 -19.06 -7.09 21.24
N ASP A 451 -20.32 -7.07 20.80
CA ASP A 451 -21.04 -8.28 20.37
C ASP A 451 -20.85 -8.61 18.87
N ALA A 452 -20.08 -7.82 18.13
CA ALA A 452 -19.86 -8.03 16.70
C ALA A 452 -18.87 -9.17 16.40
N SER A 453 -18.10 -9.62 17.39
CA SER A 453 -17.14 -10.71 17.25
C SER A 453 -16.89 -11.38 18.60
N GLU A 454 -16.74 -12.69 18.63
CA GLU A 454 -16.48 -13.44 19.85
C GLU A 454 -15.10 -13.16 20.46
N VAL A 455 -14.14 -12.68 19.68
CA VAL A 455 -12.80 -12.33 20.19
C VAL A 455 -12.75 -10.92 20.81
N PHE A 456 -13.77 -10.09 20.59
CA PHE A 456 -13.77 -8.72 21.11
C PHE A 456 -13.89 -8.64 22.63
N PRO A 457 -14.80 -9.36 23.31
CA PRO A 457 -14.93 -9.23 24.76
C PRO A 457 -13.62 -9.49 25.53
N PRO A 458 -12.84 -10.56 25.26
CA PRO A 458 -11.54 -10.75 25.91
C PRO A 458 -10.56 -9.60 25.72
N ILE A 459 -10.49 -9.04 24.50
CA ILE A 459 -9.63 -7.89 24.19
C ILE A 459 -10.07 -6.65 24.96
N LEU A 460 -11.36 -6.32 24.89
CA LEU A 460 -11.91 -5.11 25.51
C LEU A 460 -11.84 -5.18 27.04
N ASP A 461 -12.22 -6.30 27.64
CA ASP A 461 -12.19 -6.49 29.09
C ASP A 461 -10.77 -6.34 29.64
N LYS A 462 -9.79 -6.91 28.93
CA LYS A 462 -8.39 -6.75 29.33
C LYS A 462 -7.94 -5.30 29.26
N LEU A 463 -8.17 -4.61 28.14
CA LEU A 463 -7.78 -3.21 27.97
C LEU A 463 -8.47 -2.31 29.03
N GLU A 464 -9.77 -2.50 29.26
CA GLU A 464 -10.55 -1.78 30.27
C GLU A 464 -10.02 -2.04 31.69
N SER A 465 -9.65 -3.30 32.01
CA SER A 465 -9.06 -3.65 33.31
C SER A 465 -7.72 -2.95 33.57
N MET A 466 -6.99 -2.60 32.51
CA MET A 466 -5.77 -1.79 32.55
C MET A 466 -6.04 -0.27 32.58
N GLY A 467 -7.30 0.13 32.73
CA GLY A 467 -7.74 1.52 32.72
C GLY A 467 -7.56 2.21 31.37
N ARG A 468 -7.66 1.46 30.26
CA ARG A 468 -7.67 2.02 28.90
C ARG A 468 -9.09 2.31 28.43
N GLU A 469 -9.20 3.22 27.47
CA GLU A 469 -10.46 3.53 26.78
C GLU A 469 -10.41 2.96 25.36
N PRO A 470 -10.79 1.68 25.14
CA PRO A 470 -10.61 1.04 23.85
C PRO A 470 -11.51 1.68 22.77
N VAL A 471 -10.88 2.09 21.69
CA VAL A 471 -11.50 2.50 20.43
C VAL A 471 -10.95 1.62 19.31
N GLY A 472 -11.68 1.53 18.21
CA GLY A 472 -11.23 0.68 17.12
C GLY A 472 -11.76 1.11 15.76
N ARG A 473 -11.14 0.52 14.74
CA ARG A 473 -11.41 0.82 13.34
C ARG A 473 -11.23 -0.43 12.49
N TYR A 474 -12.25 -0.71 11.67
CA TYR A 474 -12.15 -1.61 10.54
C TYR A 474 -11.21 -1.03 9.47
N LEU A 475 -10.37 -1.87 8.88
CA LEU A 475 -9.41 -1.48 7.85
C LEU A 475 -9.73 -2.06 6.48
N SER A 476 -9.64 -3.39 6.33
CA SER A 476 -9.88 -4.09 5.06
C SER A 476 -10.10 -5.57 5.34
N GLY A 477 -10.83 -6.28 4.47
CA GLY A 477 -11.10 -7.71 4.61
C GLY A 477 -11.80 -8.02 5.93
N TRP A 478 -11.08 -8.66 6.86
CA TRP A 478 -11.51 -8.83 8.25
C TRP A 478 -10.54 -8.22 9.26
N LEU A 479 -9.53 -7.50 8.78
CA LEU A 479 -8.58 -6.77 9.60
C LEU A 479 -9.21 -5.52 10.21
N GLY A 480 -9.05 -5.39 11.52
CA GLY A 480 -9.24 -4.15 12.25
C GLY A 480 -8.21 -3.99 13.35
N ALA A 481 -8.29 -2.86 14.03
CA ALA A 481 -7.33 -2.51 15.06
C ALA A 481 -8.01 -1.82 16.25
N ILE A 482 -7.51 -2.08 17.46
CA ILE A 482 -8.08 -1.60 18.74
C ILE A 482 -6.96 -0.98 19.59
N TRP A 483 -7.12 0.28 19.98
CA TRP A 483 -6.14 1.06 20.76
C TRP A 483 -6.79 1.89 21.86
N ASP A 484 -5.97 2.48 22.73
CA ASP A 484 -6.44 3.43 23.75
C ASP A 484 -6.76 4.80 23.14
N ALA A 485 -7.96 5.34 23.38
CA ALA A 485 -8.43 6.58 22.78
C ALA A 485 -7.62 7.83 23.14
N ARG A 486 -6.91 7.81 24.27
CA ARG A 486 -6.21 8.98 24.82
C ARG A 486 -4.74 8.99 24.46
N GLU A 487 -4.11 7.83 24.46
CA GLU A 487 -2.66 7.68 24.34
C GLU A 487 -2.25 6.81 23.15
N GLY A 488 -3.14 5.97 22.64
CA GLY A 488 -2.89 5.07 21.51
C GLY A 488 -2.67 5.83 20.21
N ILE A 489 -1.63 5.46 19.47
CA ILE A 489 -1.42 6.00 18.13
C ILE A 489 -2.46 5.36 17.20
N PRO A 490 -3.31 6.13 16.52
CA PRO A 490 -4.36 5.58 15.66
C PRO A 490 -3.78 4.97 14.38
N VAL A 491 -4.56 4.14 13.71
CA VAL A 491 -4.24 3.60 12.38
C VAL A 491 -4.69 4.55 11.26
N LEU A 492 -3.87 4.65 10.20
CA LEU A 492 -4.25 5.35 8.98
C LEU A 492 -5.43 4.62 8.32
N PRO A 493 -6.52 5.31 7.90
CA PRO A 493 -7.58 4.69 7.11
C PRO A 493 -7.02 3.93 5.90
N HIS A 494 -7.54 2.73 5.65
CA HIS A 494 -7.01 1.86 4.59
C HIS A 494 -7.05 2.52 3.21
N HIS A 495 -8.14 3.24 2.87
CA HIS A 495 -8.25 3.93 1.58
C HIS A 495 -7.16 5.01 1.39
N LEU A 496 -6.81 5.74 2.46
CA LEU A 496 -5.74 6.75 2.42
C LEU A 496 -4.35 6.11 2.34
N LEU A 497 -4.14 4.98 3.03
CA LEU A 497 -2.92 4.18 2.87
C LEU A 497 -2.73 3.75 1.42
N MET A 498 -3.80 3.27 0.78
CA MET A 498 -3.73 2.86 -0.62
C MET A 498 -3.52 4.03 -1.58
N GLN A 499 -3.99 5.23 -1.26
CA GLN A 499 -3.66 6.45 -2.02
C GLN A 499 -2.15 6.73 -1.99
N LEU A 500 -1.51 6.65 -0.82
CA LEU A 500 -0.06 6.88 -0.68
C LEU A 500 0.78 5.87 -1.49
N VAL A 501 0.39 4.60 -1.49
CA VAL A 501 1.06 3.53 -2.24
C VAL A 501 0.96 3.76 -3.75
N ARG A 502 -0.19 4.28 -4.19
CA ARG A 502 -0.53 4.55 -5.60
C ARG A 502 -0.06 5.90 -6.10
N LEU A 503 0.63 6.71 -5.29
CA LEU A 503 1.25 7.95 -5.78
C LEU A 503 2.15 7.61 -6.99
N PRO A 504 2.11 8.42 -8.07
CA PRO A 504 2.87 8.13 -9.28
C PRO A 504 4.37 8.18 -9.00
N ASP A 505 5.16 7.28 -9.59
CA ASP A 505 6.62 7.25 -9.34
C ASP A 505 7.36 8.44 -9.97
N TRP A 506 6.71 9.13 -10.91
CA TRP A 506 7.24 10.31 -11.58
C TRP A 506 6.35 11.54 -11.29
N PRO A 507 6.94 12.73 -11.10
CA PRO A 507 6.19 13.97 -11.08
C PRO A 507 5.51 14.18 -12.45
N ASN A 508 4.20 13.98 -12.47
CA ASN A 508 3.28 13.98 -13.62
C ASN A 508 3.21 12.66 -14.41
N GLY A 509 1.96 12.22 -14.59
CA GLY A 509 1.57 10.93 -15.11
C GLY A 509 2.09 10.64 -16.52
N GLU A 510 2.10 9.34 -16.81
CA GLU A 510 2.18 8.68 -18.11
C GLU A 510 2.93 9.46 -19.19
N ALA A 511 4.10 8.93 -19.57
CA ALA A 511 4.53 9.05 -20.95
C ALA A 511 3.35 8.57 -21.84
N CYS A 512 2.53 9.49 -22.32
CA CYS A 512 1.67 9.24 -23.47
C CYS A 512 2.62 8.77 -24.57
N GLN A 513 2.54 7.47 -24.87
CA GLN A 513 3.26 6.84 -25.96
C GLN A 513 2.89 7.47 -27.30
#